data_AF-A0A1F7RV71-F1
#
_entry.id   AF-A0A1F7RV71-F1
#
_cell.length_a   1.000
_cell.length_b   1.000
_cell.length_c   1.000
_cell.angle_alpha   90.00
_cell.angle_beta   90.00
_cell.angle_gamma   90.00
#
_symmetry.space_group_name_H-M   'P 1'
#
loop_
_entity.id
_entity.type
_entity.pdbx_description
1 polymer ?
#
loop_
_entity_poly.entity_id
_entity_poly.type
_entity_poly.pdbx_seq_one_letter_code
_entity_poly.pdbx_strand_id
1 'polypeptide(L)'
;MKAKKVIHALSPQGKGRVERVFGTFQDRVIKEMRLKGVSSVEEGNEFLKEYLPEFNKKFGCKPMKEENLHRSMPKEKDIEDILCIKTKRTLAKDYTVSHNKKLYQILDKVRTKHVIVEEKLDGSIVIKHDGRNLRLLEITTRPVKVNQKIPCVYKFRSKYVPPKDHPWRRYSPSIYKRGHF
;
A
#
# COMPACT_ATOMS: atom_id res chain seq x y z
N MET A 1 12.81 6.88 2.52
CA MET A 1 12.64 5.61 3.25
C MET A 1 12.34 5.94 4.71
N LYS A 2 11.15 5.64 5.24
CA LYS A 2 10.88 5.83 6.68
C LYS A 2 11.53 4.68 7.43
N ALA A 3 12.46 4.99 8.34
CA ALA A 3 13.07 4.00 9.22
C ALA A 3 11.97 3.30 10.02
N LYS A 4 11.93 1.96 9.97
CA LYS A 4 11.06 1.16 10.82
C LYS A 4 11.53 1.34 12.26
N LYS A 5 10.69 1.94 13.11
CA LYS A 5 10.93 2.03 14.55
C LYS A 5 10.80 0.62 15.13
N VAL A 6 11.92 0.03 15.54
CA VAL A 6 11.93 -1.27 16.20
C VAL A 6 11.40 -1.08 17.62
N ILE A 7 10.28 -1.73 17.93
CA ILE A 7 9.74 -1.75 19.29
C ILE A 7 10.29 -3.00 19.95
N HIS A 8 11.22 -2.83 20.88
CA HIS A 8 11.78 -3.94 21.65
C HIS A 8 10.80 -4.37 22.73
N ALA A 9 10.58 -5.67 22.88
CA ALA A 9 9.81 -6.21 23.99
C ALA A 9 10.59 -6.00 25.29
N LEU A 10 10.04 -5.23 26.23
CA LEU A 10 10.63 -4.96 27.55
C LEU A 10 10.43 -6.12 28.55
N SER A 11 10.11 -7.32 28.05
CA SER A 11 9.92 -8.54 28.84
C SER A 11 10.95 -9.60 28.41
N PRO A 12 12.05 -9.76 29.17
CA PRO A 12 13.06 -10.77 28.90
C PRO A 12 12.51 -12.21 28.91
N GLN A 13 11.56 -12.49 29.81
CA GLN A 13 11.05 -13.85 30.05
C GLN A 13 10.18 -14.38 28.91
N GLY A 14 9.39 -13.50 28.26
CA GLY A 14 8.57 -13.88 27.10
C GLY A 14 9.43 -14.17 25.87
N LYS A 15 10.47 -13.37 25.65
CA LYS A 15 11.37 -13.50 24.50
C LYS A 15 12.17 -14.82 24.54
N GLY A 16 12.71 -15.20 25.70
CA GLY A 16 13.48 -16.45 25.85
C GLY A 16 12.65 -17.74 25.71
N ARG A 17 11.32 -17.69 25.87
CA ARG A 17 10.43 -18.83 25.55
C ARG A 17 10.23 -18.95 24.03
N VAL A 18 9.97 -17.82 23.38
CA VAL A 18 9.77 -17.73 21.94
C VAL A 18 11.04 -18.13 21.18
N GLU A 19 12.21 -17.64 21.61
CA GLU A 19 13.51 -17.98 20.99
C GLU A 19 13.83 -19.48 21.09
N ARG A 20 13.54 -20.14 22.22
CA ARG A 20 13.71 -21.60 22.36
C ARG A 20 12.79 -22.41 21.44
N VAL A 21 11.54 -21.98 21.31
CA VAL A 21 10.60 -22.61 20.37
C VAL A 21 11.07 -22.39 18.94
N PHE A 22 11.50 -21.18 18.56
CA PHE A 22 11.99 -20.91 17.21
C PHE A 22 13.22 -21.72 16.83
N GLY A 23 14.18 -21.91 17.73
CA GLY A 23 15.36 -22.74 17.48
C GLY A 23 15.05 -24.22 17.21
N THR A 24 13.87 -24.72 17.62
CA THR A 24 13.47 -26.12 17.41
C THR A 24 12.41 -26.27 16.34
N PHE A 25 11.46 -25.34 16.26
CA PHE A 25 10.30 -25.41 15.37
C PHE A 25 10.67 -25.08 13.92
N GLN A 26 11.41 -23.99 13.67
CA GLN A 26 11.64 -23.49 12.30
C GLN A 26 12.40 -24.48 11.42
N ASP A 27 13.43 -25.14 11.95
CA ASP A 27 14.20 -26.12 11.18
C ASP A 27 13.45 -27.44 10.99
N ARG A 28 12.66 -27.86 11.99
CA ARG A 28 11.95 -29.15 11.95
C ARG A 28 10.73 -29.09 11.05
N VAL A 29 9.93 -28.02 11.16
CA VAL A 29 8.69 -27.88 10.39
C VAL A 29 8.99 -27.95 8.88
N ILE A 30 10.06 -27.31 8.41
CA ILE A 30 10.47 -27.33 7.00
C ILE A 30 10.88 -28.74 6.55
N LYS A 31 11.63 -29.47 7.38
CA LYS A 31 12.07 -30.85 7.06
C LYS A 31 10.89 -31.81 7.01
N GLU A 32 9.96 -31.68 7.94
CA GLU A 32 8.74 -32.52 8.02
C GLU A 32 7.78 -32.23 6.86
N MET A 33 7.62 -30.95 6.48
CA MET A 33 6.89 -30.56 5.27
C MET A 33 7.51 -31.18 4.02
N ARG A 34 8.85 -31.17 3.91
CA ARG A 34 9.57 -31.80 2.78
C ARG A 34 9.40 -33.32 2.76
N LEU A 35 9.39 -33.98 3.92
CA LEU A 35 9.15 -35.43 4.01
C LEU A 35 7.73 -35.80 3.59
N LYS A 36 6.74 -34.97 3.92
CA LYS A 36 5.34 -35.14 3.48
C LYS A 36 5.07 -34.61 2.06
N GLY A 37 6.09 -34.11 1.35
CA GLY A 37 5.96 -33.65 -0.03
C GLY A 37 5.11 -32.39 -0.21
N VAL A 38 4.96 -31.56 0.83
CA VAL A 38 4.15 -30.34 0.77
C VAL A 38 4.76 -29.34 -0.22
N SER A 39 3.95 -28.91 -1.19
CA SER A 39 4.39 -28.09 -2.31
C SER A 39 3.54 -26.83 -2.52
N SER A 40 2.37 -26.74 -1.87
CA SER A 40 1.47 -25.58 -1.92
C SER A 40 1.23 -24.94 -0.55
N VAL A 41 0.70 -23.71 -0.55
CA VAL A 41 0.35 -22.99 0.69
C VAL A 41 -0.82 -23.68 1.39
N GLU A 42 -1.78 -24.18 0.60
CA GLU A 42 -2.95 -24.90 1.04
C GLU A 42 -2.56 -26.21 1.74
N GLU A 43 -1.69 -27.01 1.12
CA GLU A 43 -1.12 -28.23 1.72
C GLU A 43 -0.33 -27.91 2.99
N GLY A 44 0.40 -26.80 3.01
CA GLY A 44 1.13 -26.34 4.19
C GLY A 44 0.21 -26.00 5.36
N ASN A 45 -0.91 -25.34 5.09
CA ASN A 45 -1.92 -25.04 6.11
C ASN A 45 -2.55 -26.31 6.68
N GLU A 46 -2.83 -27.31 5.84
CA GLU A 46 -3.38 -28.59 6.29
C GLU A 46 -2.34 -29.39 7.10
N PHE A 47 -1.10 -29.44 6.61
CA PHE A 47 0.02 -30.04 7.33
C PHE A 47 0.18 -29.48 8.74
N LEU A 48 0.10 -28.15 8.90
CA LEU A 48 0.28 -27.50 10.20
C LEU A 48 -0.81 -27.89 11.20
N LYS A 49 -2.05 -28.15 10.76
CA LYS A 49 -3.14 -28.59 11.65
C LYS A 49 -2.83 -29.94 12.31
N GLU A 50 -2.21 -30.86 11.58
CA GLU A 50 -1.79 -32.16 12.09
C GLU A 50 -0.47 -32.08 12.88
N TYR A 51 0.50 -31.32 12.35
CA TYR A 51 1.85 -31.26 12.89
C TYR A 51 1.93 -30.53 14.23
N LEU A 52 1.19 -29.42 14.42
CA LEU A 52 1.26 -28.62 15.64
C LEU A 52 0.86 -29.42 16.89
N PRO A 53 -0.24 -30.22 16.90
CA PRO A 53 -0.55 -31.13 18.00
C PRO A 53 0.56 -32.11 18.32
N GLU A 54 1.17 -32.75 17.32
CA GLU A 54 2.27 -33.70 17.53
C GLU A 54 3.54 -33.04 18.05
N PHE A 55 3.87 -31.86 17.52
CA PHE A 55 4.97 -31.04 17.97
C PHE A 55 4.77 -30.62 19.43
N ASN A 56 3.57 -30.15 19.78
CA ASN A 56 3.23 -29.73 21.15
C ASN A 56 3.23 -30.91 22.13
N LYS A 57 2.94 -32.14 21.70
CA LYS A 57 3.12 -33.33 22.55
C LYS A 57 4.59 -33.60 22.89
N LYS A 58 5.50 -33.37 21.94
CA LYS A 58 6.94 -33.66 22.10
C LYS A 58 7.71 -32.54 22.80
N PHE A 59 7.36 -31.28 22.52
CA PHE A 59 8.13 -30.11 22.94
C PHE A 59 7.33 -29.11 23.81
N GLY A 60 6.04 -29.34 24.00
CA GLY A 60 5.20 -28.50 24.84
C GLY A 60 5.61 -28.61 26.31
N CYS A 61 5.72 -27.48 26.99
CA CYS A 61 5.86 -27.43 28.43
C CYS A 61 4.53 -26.97 29.05
N LYS A 62 4.10 -27.63 30.12
CA LYS A 62 2.93 -27.17 30.87
C LYS A 62 3.19 -25.77 31.43
N PRO A 63 2.21 -24.86 31.36
CA PRO A 63 2.36 -23.54 31.97
C PRO A 63 2.44 -23.69 33.51
N MET A 64 3.21 -22.81 34.16
CA MET A 64 3.33 -22.79 35.62
C MET A 64 2.01 -22.41 36.32
N LYS A 65 1.16 -21.64 35.63
CA LYS A 65 -0.20 -21.31 36.04
C LYS A 65 -1.11 -21.55 34.85
N GLU A 66 -2.21 -22.27 35.06
CA GLU A 66 -3.18 -22.59 34.02
C GLU A 66 -4.19 -21.46 33.77
N GLU A 67 -4.07 -20.36 34.51
CA GLU A 67 -4.95 -19.20 34.37
C GLU A 67 -4.86 -18.58 32.96
N ASN A 68 -6.02 -18.40 32.35
CA ASN A 68 -6.14 -17.69 31.09
C ASN A 68 -6.10 -16.17 31.35
N LEU A 69 -4.95 -15.56 31.06
CA LEU A 69 -4.74 -14.11 31.19
C LEU A 69 -5.10 -13.34 29.91
N HIS A 70 -5.70 -13.98 28.90
CA HIS A 70 -6.12 -13.31 27.69
C HIS A 70 -7.31 -12.41 27.97
N ARG A 71 -7.26 -11.18 27.45
CA ARG A 71 -8.39 -10.25 27.50
C ARG A 71 -9.41 -10.65 26.45
N SER A 72 -10.67 -10.80 26.86
CA SER A 72 -11.79 -10.96 25.91
C SER A 72 -11.85 -9.76 24.96
N MET A 73 -12.29 -10.00 23.72
CA MET A 73 -12.37 -8.94 22.73
C MET A 73 -13.39 -7.87 23.17
N PRO A 74 -13.00 -6.58 23.19
CA PRO A 74 -13.95 -5.50 23.42
C PRO A 74 -15.05 -5.51 22.34
N LYS A 75 -16.33 -5.55 22.76
CA LYS A 75 -17.49 -5.57 21.85
C LYS A 75 -17.56 -4.35 20.92
N GLU A 76 -16.95 -3.25 21.33
CA GLU A 76 -16.91 -1.98 20.60
C GLU A 76 -15.96 -2.00 19.40
N LYS A 77 -15.06 -2.99 19.32
CA LYS A 77 -14.02 -3.04 18.30
C LYS A 77 -14.32 -4.13 17.29
N ASP A 78 -14.54 -3.71 16.04
CA ASP A 78 -14.65 -4.62 14.90
C ASP A 78 -13.26 -5.12 14.48
N ILE A 79 -13.05 -6.43 14.57
CA ILE A 79 -11.79 -7.09 14.20
C ILE A 79 -11.53 -6.92 12.71
N GLU A 80 -12.57 -6.95 11.88
CA GLU A 80 -12.43 -6.84 10.42
C GLU A 80 -11.92 -5.46 10.01
N ASP A 81 -12.29 -4.41 10.76
CA ASP A 81 -11.78 -3.05 10.54
C ASP A 81 -10.34 -2.86 11.07
N ILE A 82 -9.95 -3.65 12.07
CA ILE A 82 -8.60 -3.62 12.64
C ILE A 82 -7.61 -4.40 11.78
N LEU A 83 -8.01 -5.59 11.31
CA LEU A 83 -7.16 -6.52 10.57
C LEU A 83 -7.33 -6.36 9.04
N CYS A 84 -7.42 -5.13 8.55
CA CYS A 84 -7.48 -4.85 7.12
C CYS A 84 -6.27 -4.04 6.65
N ILE A 85 -5.95 -4.15 5.35
CA ILE A 85 -4.88 -3.39 4.72
C ILE A 85 -5.45 -2.04 4.29
N LYS A 86 -5.05 -0.97 5.01
CA LYS A 86 -5.50 0.40 4.73
C LYS A 86 -4.55 1.10 3.78
N THR A 87 -5.02 1.43 2.58
CA THR A 87 -4.24 2.13 1.55
C THR A 87 -4.89 3.47 1.20
N LYS A 88 -4.17 4.57 1.40
CA LYS A 88 -4.61 5.89 0.95
C LYS A 88 -4.53 5.98 -0.58
N ARG A 89 -5.64 6.31 -1.24
CA ARG A 89 -5.72 6.50 -2.69
C ARG A 89 -6.28 7.87 -3.04
N THR A 90 -5.89 8.37 -4.21
CA THR A 90 -6.39 9.64 -4.73
C THR A 90 -7.72 9.39 -5.44
N LEU A 91 -8.70 10.23 -5.14
CA LEU A 91 -10.00 10.25 -5.80
C LEU A 91 -9.89 11.08 -7.09
N ALA A 92 -10.23 10.48 -8.23
CA ALA A 92 -10.29 11.21 -9.49
C ALA A 92 -11.54 12.11 -9.55
N LYS A 93 -11.53 13.09 -10.46
CA LYS A 93 -12.63 14.08 -10.58
C LYS A 93 -13.97 13.46 -10.97
N ASP A 94 -13.94 12.28 -11.59
CA ASP A 94 -15.09 11.47 -11.96
C ASP A 94 -15.53 10.50 -10.84
N TYR A 95 -15.04 10.69 -9.61
CA TYR A 95 -15.28 9.82 -8.45
C TYR A 95 -14.78 8.38 -8.63
N THR A 96 -13.78 8.17 -9.49
CA THR A 96 -13.13 6.87 -9.65
C THR A 96 -11.88 6.70 -8.79
N VAL A 97 -11.62 5.47 -8.35
CA VAL A 97 -10.43 5.09 -7.58
C VAL A 97 -9.83 3.83 -8.19
N SER A 98 -8.53 3.86 -8.49
CA SER A 98 -7.80 2.67 -8.95
C SER A 98 -7.02 2.02 -7.82
N HIS A 99 -7.22 0.71 -7.67
CA HIS A 99 -6.57 -0.11 -6.65
C HIS A 99 -6.38 -1.54 -7.16
N ASN A 100 -5.19 -2.12 -6.98
CA ASN A 100 -4.83 -3.49 -7.40
C ASN A 100 -5.32 -3.86 -8.81
N LYS A 101 -5.03 -3.02 -9.81
CA LYS A 101 -5.43 -3.17 -11.23
C LYS A 101 -6.95 -3.11 -11.51
N LYS A 102 -7.78 -2.95 -10.47
CA LYS A 102 -9.21 -2.72 -10.58
C LYS A 102 -9.54 -1.23 -10.48
N LEU A 103 -10.70 -0.85 -10.99
CA LEU A 103 -11.23 0.51 -10.96
C LEU A 103 -12.58 0.49 -10.26
N TYR A 104 -12.77 1.37 -9.29
CA TYR A 104 -13.99 1.48 -8.50
C TYR A 104 -14.63 2.84 -8.71
N GLN A 105 -15.93 2.85 -9.00
CA GLN A 105 -16.75 4.04 -9.03
C GLN A 105 -17.36 4.25 -7.64
N ILE A 106 -17.15 5.42 -7.07
CA ILE A 106 -17.87 5.82 -5.86
C ILE A 106 -19.18 6.49 -6.27
N LEU A 107 -20.28 6.02 -5.68
CA LEU A 107 -21.63 6.54 -5.95
C LEU A 107 -21.99 7.73 -5.07
N ASP A 108 -21.36 7.83 -3.90
CA ASP A 108 -21.61 8.90 -2.95
C ASP A 108 -20.83 10.17 -3.33
N LYS A 109 -21.50 11.32 -3.25
CA LYS A 109 -20.88 12.62 -3.53
C LYS A 109 -19.98 13.02 -2.36
N VAL A 110 -18.68 12.77 -2.49
CA VAL A 110 -17.66 13.14 -1.51
C VAL A 110 -16.76 14.26 -2.01
N ARG A 111 -16.63 15.34 -1.24
CA ARG A 111 -15.73 16.46 -1.57
C ARG A 111 -14.36 16.23 -0.95
N THR A 112 -13.60 15.29 -1.51
CA THR A 112 -12.26 14.95 -1.03
C THR A 112 -11.31 14.65 -2.17
N LYS A 113 -10.01 14.81 -1.90
CA LYS A 113 -8.94 14.40 -2.83
C LYS A 113 -8.46 12.99 -2.55
N HIS A 114 -8.71 12.46 -1.35
CA HIS A 114 -8.18 11.18 -0.93
C HIS A 114 -9.22 10.36 -0.19
N VAL A 115 -9.19 9.06 -0.42
CA VAL A 115 -10.00 8.08 0.30
C VAL A 115 -9.10 6.96 0.83
N ILE A 116 -9.59 6.24 1.82
CA ILE A 116 -8.91 5.06 2.35
C ILE A 116 -9.58 3.83 1.73
N VAL A 117 -8.81 3.04 1.00
CA VAL A 117 -9.23 1.72 0.53
C VAL A 117 -8.80 0.71 1.57
N GLU A 118 -9.75 -0.02 2.12
CA GLU A 118 -9.56 -1.08 3.10
C GLU A 118 -9.77 -2.42 2.39
N GLU A 119 -8.71 -3.21 2.29
CA GLU A 119 -8.76 -4.58 1.80
C GLU A 119 -8.82 -5.52 3.01
N LYS A 120 -9.95 -6.21 3.15
CA LYS A 120 -10.17 -7.18 4.22
C LYS A 120 -9.41 -8.48 3.93
N LEU A 121 -9.25 -9.34 4.95
CA LEU A 121 -8.54 -10.62 4.81
C LEU A 121 -9.23 -11.62 3.88
N ASP A 122 -10.54 -11.47 3.68
CA ASP A 122 -11.33 -12.24 2.72
C ASP A 122 -11.16 -11.75 1.26
N GLY A 123 -10.41 -10.66 1.05
CA GLY A 123 -10.22 -10.01 -0.23
C GLY A 123 -11.33 -9.02 -0.61
N SER A 124 -12.35 -8.82 0.24
CA SER A 124 -13.37 -7.81 0.03
C SER A 124 -12.79 -6.40 0.19
N ILE A 125 -13.30 -5.46 -0.60
CA ILE A 125 -12.78 -4.09 -0.65
C ILE A 125 -13.87 -3.14 -0.17
N VAL A 126 -13.52 -2.34 0.81
CA VAL A 126 -14.36 -1.26 1.35
C VAL A 126 -13.61 0.05 1.15
N ILE A 127 -14.31 1.09 0.70
CA ILE A 127 -13.72 2.43 0.61
C ILE A 127 -14.34 3.29 1.70
N LYS A 128 -13.49 3.88 2.55
CA LYS A 128 -13.91 4.77 3.64
C LYS A 128 -13.42 6.20 3.43
N HIS A 129 -14.23 7.14 3.90
CA HIS A 129 -13.88 8.54 4.06
C HIS A 129 -14.44 9.08 5.38
N ASP A 130 -13.60 9.72 6.19
CA ASP A 130 -13.97 10.25 7.53
C ASP A 130 -14.75 9.26 8.41
N GLY A 131 -14.33 7.99 8.41
CA GLY A 131 -14.97 6.92 9.18
C GLY A 131 -16.30 6.42 8.62
N ARG A 132 -16.73 6.89 7.44
CA ARG A 132 -17.95 6.42 6.76
C ARG A 132 -17.61 5.53 5.58
N ASN A 133 -18.37 4.44 5.44
CA ASN A 133 -18.28 3.54 4.28
C ASN A 133 -18.98 4.18 3.08
N LEU A 134 -18.30 4.17 1.94
CA LEU A 134 -18.84 4.68 0.68
C LEU A 134 -19.38 3.52 -0.16
N ARG A 135 -20.49 3.77 -0.86
CA ARG A 135 -21.05 2.83 -1.83
C ARG A 135 -20.17 2.80 -3.08
N LEU A 136 -19.79 1.59 -3.47
CA LEU A 136 -18.82 1.32 -4.53
C LEU A 136 -19.41 0.39 -5.59
N LEU A 137 -19.06 0.64 -6.85
CA LEU A 137 -19.27 -0.28 -7.96
C LEU A 137 -17.93 -0.60 -8.59
N GLU A 138 -17.63 -1.88 -8.79
CA GLU A 138 -16.46 -2.30 -9.56
C GLU A 138 -16.73 -2.06 -11.05
N ILE A 139 -15.85 -1.31 -11.72
CA ILE A 139 -15.90 -1.09 -13.16
C ILE A 139 -15.06 -2.19 -13.82
N THR A 140 -15.71 -3.20 -14.39
CA THR A 140 -15.04 -4.31 -15.10
C THR A 140 -14.45 -3.86 -16.44
N THR A 141 -15.17 -3.02 -17.19
CA THR A 141 -14.71 -2.49 -18.48
C THR A 141 -14.35 -1.02 -18.33
N ARG A 142 -13.05 -0.72 -18.40
CA ARG A 142 -12.63 0.67 -18.46
C ARG A 142 -13.17 1.26 -19.76
N PRO A 143 -14.00 2.32 -19.73
CA PRO A 143 -14.47 2.94 -20.96
C PRO A 143 -13.25 3.38 -21.76
N VAL A 144 -13.20 2.97 -23.02
CA VAL A 144 -12.12 3.35 -23.93
C VAL A 144 -12.13 4.86 -23.98
N LYS A 145 -11.03 5.50 -23.57
CA LYS A 145 -10.88 6.94 -23.78
C LYS A 145 -10.93 7.16 -25.28
N VAL A 146 -12.05 7.67 -25.76
CA VAL A 146 -12.14 8.18 -27.13
C VAL A 146 -11.20 9.37 -27.14
N ASN A 147 -10.00 9.15 -27.67
CA ASN A 147 -9.00 10.18 -27.85
C ASN A 147 -9.49 11.01 -29.04
N GLN A 148 -10.54 11.81 -28.81
CA GLN A 148 -10.93 12.83 -29.75
C GLN A 148 -9.73 13.76 -29.81
N LYS A 149 -8.94 13.62 -30.88
CA LYS A 149 -7.95 14.61 -31.26
C LYS A 149 -8.74 15.89 -31.51
N ILE A 150 -8.94 16.68 -30.46
CA ILE A 150 -9.36 18.06 -30.62
C ILE A 150 -8.24 18.64 -31.47
N PRO A 151 -8.53 19.14 -32.68
CA PRO A 151 -7.48 19.74 -33.50
C PRO A 151 -6.86 20.82 -32.63
N CYS A 152 -5.56 20.69 -32.34
CA CYS A 152 -4.84 21.75 -31.70
C CYS A 152 -4.88 22.91 -32.68
N VAL A 153 -5.72 23.91 -32.40
CA VAL A 153 -5.64 25.18 -33.11
C VAL A 153 -4.33 25.80 -32.65
N TYR A 154 -3.25 25.48 -33.36
CA TYR A 154 -1.97 26.11 -33.17
C TYR A 154 -2.18 27.58 -33.52
N LYS A 155 -2.49 28.39 -32.52
CA LYS A 155 -2.46 29.84 -32.68
C LYS A 155 -1.01 30.17 -32.99
N PHE A 156 -0.71 30.49 -34.24
CA PHE A 156 0.55 31.09 -34.60
C PHE A 156 0.71 32.32 -33.70
N ARG A 157 1.60 32.22 -32.70
CA ARG A 157 2.03 33.42 -31.99
C ARG A 157 2.77 34.25 -33.02
N SER A 158 2.23 35.43 -33.34
CA SER A 158 2.97 36.37 -34.17
C SER A 158 4.33 36.60 -33.53
N LYS A 159 5.39 36.51 -34.33
CA LYS A 159 6.76 36.75 -33.85
C LYS A 159 6.80 38.20 -33.39
N TYR A 160 6.99 38.42 -32.08
CA TYR A 160 7.07 39.78 -31.54
C TYR A 160 8.29 40.47 -32.14
N VAL A 161 8.06 41.48 -32.98
CA VAL A 161 9.10 42.35 -33.51
C VAL A 161 9.21 43.54 -32.57
N PRO A 162 10.32 43.71 -31.84
CA PRO A 162 10.48 44.84 -30.94
C PRO A 162 10.45 46.16 -31.73
N PRO A 163 9.95 47.26 -31.12
CA PRO A 163 9.92 48.58 -31.74
C PRO A 163 11.32 49.06 -32.16
N LYS A 164 11.39 50.01 -33.10
CA LYS A 164 12.67 50.58 -33.56
C LYS A 164 13.50 51.20 -32.42
N ASP A 165 12.85 51.71 -31.39
CA ASP A 165 13.49 52.32 -30.21
C ASP A 165 13.94 51.32 -29.13
N HIS A 166 13.84 50.01 -29.38
CA HIS A 166 14.25 49.01 -28.41
C HIS A 166 15.78 49.06 -28.15
N PRO A 167 16.25 49.04 -26.88
CA PRO A 167 17.66 49.22 -26.52
C PRO A 167 18.63 48.27 -27.26
N TRP A 168 18.21 47.03 -27.49
CA TRP A 168 19.01 46.00 -28.17
C TRP A 168 19.20 46.23 -29.69
N ARG A 169 18.39 47.10 -30.33
CA ARG A 169 18.59 47.55 -31.72
C ARG A 169 19.55 48.74 -31.85
N ARG A 170 19.86 49.42 -30.73
CA ARG A 170 20.77 50.56 -30.67
C ARG A 170 22.23 50.14 -30.42
N TYR A 171 22.51 48.84 -30.33
CA TYR A 171 23.87 48.33 -30.14
C TYR A 171 24.63 48.33 -31.48
N SER A 172 25.61 49.23 -31.60
CA SER A 172 26.51 49.31 -32.77
C SER A 172 27.91 48.82 -32.36
N PRO A 173 28.45 47.71 -32.91
CA PRO A 173 29.71 47.12 -32.45
C PRO A 173 30.99 47.85 -32.92
N SER A 174 30.92 49.10 -33.37
CA SER A 174 32.02 49.76 -34.08
C SER A 174 32.97 50.61 -33.22
N ILE A 175 33.11 50.34 -31.91
CA ILE A 175 33.95 51.16 -31.02
C ILE A 175 35.38 50.60 -30.82
N TYR A 176 35.69 49.38 -31.27
CA TYR A 176 37.09 48.90 -31.28
C TYR A 176 37.79 49.23 -32.60
N LYS A 177 38.15 50.51 -32.79
CA LYS A 177 39.26 50.86 -33.69
C LYS A 177 40.58 50.46 -33.03
N ARG A 178 41.37 49.71 -33.79
CA ARG A 178 42.74 49.25 -33.50
C ARG A 178 43.60 50.38 -32.93
N GLY A 179 44.18 50.17 -31.75
CA GLY A 179 45.41 50.85 -31.35
C GLY A 179 46.59 49.91 -31.61
N HIS A 180 47.37 50.19 -32.66
CA HIS A 180 48.76 49.73 -32.75
C HIS A 180 49.67 50.90 -32.33
N PHE A 181 50.80 50.53 -31.73
CA PHE A 181 52.02 51.30 -31.45
C PHE A 181 52.18 52.65 -32.16
#